data_AF-A0A1F7GN12-F1
#
_entry.id   AF-A0A1F7GN12-F1
#
_cell.length_a   1.000
_cell.length_b   1.000
_cell.length_c   1.000
_cell.angle_alpha   90.00
_cell.angle_beta   90.00
_cell.angle_gamma   90.00
#
_symmetry.space_group_name_H-M   'P 1'
#
loop_
_entity.id
_entity.type
_entity.pdbx_description
1 polymer ?
#
loop_
_entity_poly.entity_id
_entity_poly.type
_entity_poly.pdbx_seq_one_letter_code
_entity_poly.pdbx_strand_id
1 'polypeptide(L)'
;MESAKILTPETYATFGRNLKPVTLPQRGLNPLDIQKIYRENGLWREVSVGAIGKTSDPIQAKVVNDLLQSFHDQGHEVFRPSEEGKLRNAPKSINLLFAHLNIPYEGESLFERIPDDPNVFIGAQIKNQFGVRKTPGHLVGFATIKERLSEMSHQEVVDIDRRTVFRMGVPSSVYITRDPNGYVLEFSVLTPEGGAISIPVNGSYENAIIELRDTLLTLEMAEELPTSEERSTPFSLNEFNTSPTPQKMIETGHHLDRLRYLRPPFKAREHTRVRMKLLMLDHFVGSQGWAEAAWLEVDPLGSISPGIGTVYMTATGGDGADKRDLKRSDVVPVGRVVNGKLQVFPVPGLNTKKSSVEARELKNLVDKSRKIRVRKEGNFYIPDPKGEIITSVWAAFMHLHVDYTHYDPNLVVSLDPNIGLLPFGVGCGTDLMALMSSNNAERAEALMKLDDFEAESVD
;
A
#
# COMPACT_ATOMS: atom_id res chain seq x y z
N MET A 1 10.63 -45.22 25.23
CA MET A 1 11.29 -44.69 24.01
C MET A 1 10.23 -44.66 22.93
N GLU A 2 9.35 -43.65 23.00
CA GLU A 2 8.36 -43.43 21.96
C GLU A 2 9.04 -42.69 20.82
N SER A 3 8.93 -43.27 19.63
CA SER A 3 9.37 -42.68 18.37
C SER A 3 8.72 -41.31 18.19
N ALA A 4 9.53 -40.26 18.18
CA ALA A 4 9.09 -38.91 17.85
C ALA A 4 8.43 -38.93 16.45
N LYS A 5 7.15 -38.58 16.41
CA LYS A 5 6.39 -38.48 15.16
C LYS A 5 6.94 -37.31 14.36
N ILE A 6 7.55 -37.62 13.21
CA ILE A 6 7.84 -36.65 12.16
C ILE A 6 6.51 -35.99 11.76
N LEU A 7 6.44 -34.66 11.84
CA LEU A 7 5.26 -33.92 11.41
C LEU A 7 5.18 -34.00 9.88
N THR A 8 4.32 -34.90 9.37
CA THR A 8 4.00 -34.99 7.94
C THR A 8 3.14 -33.79 7.50
N PRO A 9 2.96 -33.53 6.20
CA PRO A 9 1.99 -32.54 5.69
C PRO A 9 0.57 -32.69 6.29
N GLU A 10 0.16 -33.90 6.69
CA GLU A 10 -1.11 -34.12 7.40
C GLU A 10 -1.14 -33.51 8.81
N THR A 11 0.01 -33.26 9.43
CA THR A 11 0.11 -32.63 10.76
C THR A 11 0.01 -31.11 10.67
N TYR A 12 0.51 -30.49 9.60
CA TYR A 12 0.18 -29.11 9.25
C TYR A 12 -1.32 -28.94 8.98
N ALA A 13 -1.93 -29.91 8.29
CA ALA A 13 -3.39 -29.93 8.11
C ALA A 13 -4.15 -30.08 9.44
N THR A 14 -3.53 -30.62 10.50
CA THR A 14 -4.18 -30.75 11.82
C THR A 14 -4.12 -29.44 12.63
N PHE A 15 -3.03 -28.65 12.49
CA PHE A 15 -2.99 -27.28 13.01
C PHE A 15 -3.96 -26.36 12.26
N GLY A 16 -4.03 -26.48 10.92
CA GLY A 16 -4.99 -25.78 10.09
C GLY A 16 -6.46 -26.13 10.37
N ARG A 17 -6.77 -27.41 10.65
CA ARG A 17 -8.15 -27.87 10.95
C ARG A 17 -8.73 -27.35 12.28
N ASN A 18 -7.90 -26.88 13.20
CA ASN A 18 -8.34 -26.32 14.48
C ASN A 18 -8.46 -24.78 14.46
N LEU A 19 -8.04 -24.14 13.37
CA LEU A 19 -8.31 -22.72 13.10
C LEU A 19 -9.68 -22.63 12.43
N LYS A 20 -10.74 -22.59 13.24
CA LYS A 20 -12.04 -22.18 12.70
C LYS A 20 -11.89 -20.76 12.13
N PRO A 21 -12.44 -20.45 10.95
CA PRO A 21 -12.55 -19.07 10.49
C PRO A 21 -13.27 -18.28 11.57
N VAL A 22 -12.53 -17.43 12.28
CA VAL A 22 -13.15 -16.49 13.22
C VAL A 22 -13.49 -15.27 12.40
N THR A 23 -14.73 -15.23 11.89
CA THR A 23 -15.31 -13.99 11.40
C THR A 23 -15.50 -13.09 12.62
N LEU A 24 -14.57 -12.18 12.88
CA LEU A 24 -14.78 -11.17 13.90
C LEU A 24 -15.95 -10.28 13.45
N PRO A 25 -16.94 -10.00 14.32
CA PRO A 25 -18.09 -9.22 13.93
C PRO A 25 -17.65 -7.83 13.48
N GLN A 26 -17.86 -7.54 12.19
CA GLN A 26 -17.72 -6.21 11.62
C GLN A 26 -18.81 -5.32 12.23
N ARG A 27 -18.45 -4.51 13.22
CA ARG A 27 -19.29 -3.40 13.66
C ARG A 27 -19.14 -2.30 12.61
N GLY A 28 -20.20 -2.04 11.85
CA GLY A 28 -20.29 -0.86 10.99
C GLY A 28 -20.02 0.38 11.83
N LEU A 29 -18.97 1.12 11.46
CA LEU A 29 -18.61 2.34 12.15
C LEU A 29 -19.63 3.43 11.85
N ASN A 30 -19.89 4.27 12.84
CA ASN A 30 -20.55 5.55 12.65
C ASN A 30 -19.47 6.53 12.17
N PRO A 31 -19.68 7.38 11.17
CA PRO A 31 -18.70 8.37 10.71
C PRO A 31 -18.12 9.30 11.79
N LEU A 32 -18.76 9.39 12.97
CA LEU A 32 -18.22 10.05 14.16
C LEU A 32 -16.98 9.37 14.77
N ASP A 33 -16.65 8.14 14.36
CA ASP A 33 -15.57 7.36 14.96
C ASP A 33 -14.18 7.69 14.38
N ILE A 34 -14.04 8.15 13.13
CA ILE A 34 -12.72 8.35 12.50
C ILE A 34 -11.91 9.47 13.13
N GLN A 35 -12.52 10.63 13.36
CA GLN A 35 -11.84 11.74 14.02
C GLN A 35 -11.35 11.31 15.42
N LYS A 36 -12.16 10.52 16.13
CA LYS A 36 -11.80 9.99 17.45
C LYS A 36 -10.64 9.02 17.34
N ILE A 37 -10.73 8.01 16.45
CA ILE A 37 -9.67 7.03 16.20
C ILE A 37 -8.35 7.75 15.86
N TYR A 38 -8.39 8.73 14.96
CA TYR A 38 -7.16 9.41 14.51
C TYR A 38 -6.58 10.31 15.60
N ARG A 39 -7.42 10.93 16.44
CA ARG A 39 -6.96 11.66 17.62
C ARG A 39 -6.34 10.73 18.65
N GLU A 40 -6.96 9.58 18.91
CA GLU A 40 -6.47 8.57 19.86
C GLU A 40 -5.12 7.97 19.42
N ASN A 41 -4.87 7.91 18.12
CA ASN A 41 -3.60 7.45 17.54
C ASN A 41 -2.61 8.58 17.21
N GLY A 42 -2.92 9.84 17.56
CA GLY A 42 -2.04 10.99 17.31
C GLY A 42 -1.88 11.40 15.83
N LEU A 43 -2.72 10.88 14.94
CA LEU A 43 -2.69 11.12 13.49
C LEU A 43 -3.52 12.33 13.07
N TRP A 44 -4.44 12.79 13.93
CA TRP A 44 -5.35 13.88 13.57
C TRP A 44 -4.64 15.24 13.48
N ARG A 45 -4.80 15.91 12.33
CA ARG A 45 -4.44 17.30 12.10
C ARG A 45 -5.51 18.04 11.29
N GLU A 46 -5.58 19.35 11.46
CA GLU A 46 -6.37 20.19 10.55
C GLU A 46 -5.70 20.16 9.16
N VAL A 47 -6.47 19.84 8.11
CA VAL A 47 -6.04 19.92 6.72
C VAL A 47 -6.63 21.14 6.04
N SER A 48 -5.88 21.66 5.09
CA SER A 48 -6.35 22.72 4.20
C SER A 48 -6.72 22.15 2.82
N VAL A 49 -7.93 22.41 2.36
CA VAL A 49 -8.51 21.79 1.17
C VAL A 49 -8.92 22.86 0.16
N GLY A 50 -8.72 22.59 -1.13
CA GLY A 50 -9.23 23.49 -2.17
C GLY A 50 -9.56 22.76 -3.46
N ALA A 51 -10.18 23.49 -4.39
CA ALA A 51 -10.46 23.00 -5.73
C ALA A 51 -9.97 23.98 -6.80
N ILE A 52 -9.54 23.46 -7.95
CA ILE A 52 -9.08 24.22 -9.11
C ILE A 52 -9.69 23.70 -10.42
N GLY A 53 -9.63 24.57 -11.44
CA GLY A 53 -10.17 24.28 -12.75
C GLY A 53 -11.66 24.58 -12.83
N LYS A 54 -12.22 24.34 -14.02
CA LYS A 54 -13.66 24.43 -14.28
C LYS A 54 -14.11 23.11 -14.88
N THR A 55 -15.35 22.76 -14.59
CA THR A 55 -16.04 21.68 -15.28
C THR A 55 -17.34 22.19 -15.86
N SER A 56 -17.69 21.68 -17.05
CA SER A 56 -19.03 21.83 -17.61
C SER A 56 -19.99 20.75 -17.12
N ASP A 57 -19.49 19.75 -16.38
CA ASP A 57 -20.30 18.70 -15.78
C ASP A 57 -20.90 19.18 -14.44
N PRO A 58 -22.23 19.40 -14.37
CA PRO A 58 -22.89 19.90 -13.17
C PRO A 58 -22.82 18.91 -12.00
N ILE A 59 -22.71 17.60 -12.24
CA ILE A 59 -22.63 16.59 -11.20
C ILE A 59 -21.27 16.62 -10.54
N GLN A 60 -20.21 16.68 -11.36
CA GLN A 60 -18.85 16.82 -10.86
C GLN A 60 -18.68 18.12 -10.05
N ALA A 61 -19.25 19.23 -10.52
CA ALA A 61 -19.24 20.50 -9.78
C ALA A 61 -20.00 20.39 -8.45
N LYS A 62 -21.18 19.76 -8.44
CA LYS A 62 -21.97 19.54 -7.23
C LYS A 62 -21.20 18.69 -6.21
N VAL A 63 -20.67 17.53 -6.63
CA VAL A 63 -19.91 16.63 -5.76
C VAL A 63 -18.72 17.33 -5.11
N VAL A 64 -17.92 18.06 -5.90
CA VAL A 64 -16.76 18.78 -5.36
C VAL A 64 -17.20 19.86 -4.37
N ASN A 65 -18.28 20.60 -4.65
CA ASN A 65 -18.79 21.61 -3.72
C ASN A 65 -19.33 21.00 -2.41
N ASP A 66 -20.10 19.93 -2.49
CA ASP A 66 -20.65 19.23 -1.33
C ASP A 66 -19.53 18.59 -0.49
N LEU A 67 -18.49 18.07 -1.15
CA LEU A 67 -17.30 17.54 -0.48
C LEU A 67 -16.52 18.65 0.24
N LEU A 68 -16.28 19.80 -0.41
CA LEU A 68 -15.65 20.97 0.23
C LEU A 68 -16.49 21.46 1.42
N GLN A 69 -17.81 21.45 1.32
CA GLN A 69 -18.69 21.78 2.45
C GLN A 69 -18.55 20.76 3.58
N SER A 70 -18.50 19.46 3.27
CA SER A 70 -18.29 18.39 4.25
C SER A 70 -16.96 18.51 5.00
N PHE A 71 -15.88 18.94 4.32
CA PHE A 71 -14.60 19.26 4.98
C PHE A 71 -14.74 20.48 5.91
N HIS A 72 -15.38 21.54 5.45
CA HIS A 72 -15.62 22.74 6.27
C HIS A 72 -16.42 22.40 7.53
N ASP A 73 -17.47 21.59 7.41
CA ASP A 73 -18.34 21.22 8.52
C ASP A 73 -17.64 20.31 9.54
N GLN A 74 -16.62 19.56 9.13
CA GLN A 74 -15.74 18.78 10.02
C GLN A 74 -14.66 19.66 10.71
N GLY A 75 -14.55 20.94 10.34
CA GLY A 75 -13.61 21.90 10.93
C GLY A 75 -12.29 22.07 10.18
N HIS A 76 -12.23 21.74 8.89
CA HIS A 76 -11.04 21.93 8.05
C HIS A 76 -11.04 23.30 7.34
N GLU A 77 -9.84 23.79 6.99
CA GLU A 77 -9.68 25.06 6.27
C GLU A 77 -10.01 24.85 4.78
N VAL A 78 -11.00 25.56 4.23
CA VAL A 78 -11.49 25.34 2.86
C VAL A 78 -11.29 26.58 1.98
N PHE A 79 -10.64 26.38 0.84
CA PHE A 79 -10.39 27.39 -0.18
C PHE A 79 -11.21 27.10 -1.44
N ARG A 80 -12.20 27.96 -1.71
CA ARG A 80 -13.04 27.84 -2.91
C ARG A 80 -12.40 28.57 -4.10
N PRO A 81 -12.44 27.99 -5.31
CA PRO A 81 -11.93 28.66 -6.50
C PRO A 81 -12.72 29.93 -6.81
N SER A 82 -12.04 30.90 -7.45
CA SER A 82 -12.71 32.05 -8.09
C SER A 82 -13.60 31.60 -9.25
N GLU A 83 -14.39 32.52 -9.80
CA GLU A 83 -15.18 32.24 -11.01
C GLU A 83 -14.32 31.78 -12.18
N GLU A 84 -13.02 32.10 -12.25
CA GLU A 84 -12.08 31.60 -13.26
C GLU A 84 -11.44 30.24 -12.92
N GLY A 85 -11.83 29.61 -11.80
CA GLY A 85 -11.28 28.32 -11.38
C GLY A 85 -9.91 28.41 -10.71
N LYS A 86 -9.56 29.57 -10.13
CA LYS A 86 -8.22 29.84 -9.58
C LYS A 86 -8.24 30.07 -8.07
N LEU A 87 -7.14 29.74 -7.38
CA LEU A 87 -6.93 29.91 -5.94
C LEU A 87 -5.87 30.98 -5.64
N ARG A 88 -5.99 32.17 -6.25
CA ARG A 88 -4.96 33.23 -6.17
C ARG A 88 -4.65 33.76 -4.77
N ASN A 89 -5.57 33.54 -3.81
CA ASN A 89 -5.52 34.11 -2.47
C ASN A 89 -5.31 33.07 -1.35
N ALA A 90 -5.02 31.81 -1.67
CA ALA A 90 -4.72 30.82 -0.63
C ALA A 90 -3.49 31.28 0.19
N PRO A 91 -3.65 31.62 1.49
CA PRO A 91 -2.59 32.23 2.29
C PRO A 91 -1.50 31.22 2.68
N LYS A 92 -1.80 29.92 2.62
CA LYS A 92 -0.95 28.81 3.05
C LYS A 92 -0.78 27.75 1.95
N SER A 93 0.09 26.77 2.20
CA SER A 93 0.13 25.52 1.43
C SER A 93 -1.21 24.81 1.57
N ILE A 94 -1.73 24.27 0.47
CA ILE A 94 -2.93 23.44 0.44
C ILE A 94 -2.48 21.99 0.69
N ASN A 95 -3.17 21.28 1.58
CA ASN A 95 -2.96 19.85 1.81
C ASN A 95 -3.59 19.06 0.66
N LEU A 96 -4.92 19.09 0.56
CA LEU A 96 -5.68 18.40 -0.47
C LEU A 96 -6.14 19.37 -1.56
N LEU A 97 -5.73 19.14 -2.80
CA LEU A 97 -6.18 19.92 -3.95
C LEU A 97 -6.99 19.08 -4.92
N PHE A 98 -8.24 19.47 -5.17
CA PHE A 98 -9.13 18.82 -6.13
C PHE A 98 -9.00 19.48 -7.49
N ALA A 99 -8.78 18.68 -8.53
CA ALA A 99 -8.75 19.14 -9.91
C ALA A 99 -9.87 18.48 -10.71
N HIS A 100 -10.60 19.28 -11.49
CA HIS A 100 -11.57 18.73 -12.43
C HIS A 100 -10.86 18.13 -13.64
N LEU A 101 -11.07 16.84 -13.87
CA LEU A 101 -10.66 16.15 -15.08
C LEU A 101 -11.82 16.14 -16.07
N ASN A 102 -11.51 16.32 -17.35
CA ASN A 102 -12.48 16.21 -18.42
C ASN A 102 -12.24 14.90 -19.18
N ILE A 103 -13.00 13.86 -18.84
CA ILE A 103 -13.07 12.61 -19.60
C ILE A 103 -14.39 12.65 -20.38
N PRO A 104 -14.38 12.55 -21.72
CA PRO A 104 -15.61 12.53 -22.52
C PRO A 104 -16.54 11.43 -22.01
N TYR A 105 -17.81 11.71 -21.73
CA TYR A 105 -18.73 10.72 -21.14
C TYR A 105 -19.10 9.60 -22.13
N GLU A 106 -19.18 9.93 -23.42
CA GLU A 106 -19.54 9.00 -24.50
C GLU A 106 -18.35 8.58 -25.36
N GLY A 107 -18.53 7.49 -26.10
CA GLY A 107 -17.53 6.95 -27.04
C GLY A 107 -17.09 5.53 -26.70
N GLU A 108 -15.82 5.26 -26.95
CA GLU A 108 -15.14 3.98 -26.71
C GLU A 108 -15.08 3.61 -25.20
N SER A 109 -14.34 2.54 -24.87
CA SER A 109 -14.12 2.14 -23.47
C SER A 109 -13.51 3.28 -22.65
N LEU A 110 -13.75 3.28 -21.32
CA LEU A 110 -13.15 4.28 -20.42
C LEU A 110 -11.64 4.41 -20.60
N PHE A 111 -10.94 3.29 -20.73
CA PHE A 111 -9.50 3.27 -20.97
C PHE A 111 -9.12 4.11 -22.21
N GLU A 112 -9.84 3.99 -23.32
CA GLU A 112 -9.56 4.77 -24.53
C GLU A 112 -10.01 6.23 -24.44
N ARG A 113 -11.10 6.52 -23.72
CA ARG A 113 -11.64 7.89 -23.55
C ARG A 113 -10.73 8.82 -22.74
N ILE A 114 -9.83 8.31 -21.89
CA ILE A 114 -8.90 9.14 -21.12
C ILE A 114 -7.99 9.93 -22.07
N PRO A 115 -8.16 11.27 -22.17
CA PRO A 115 -7.45 12.05 -23.16
C PRO A 115 -6.00 12.24 -22.76
N ASP A 116 -5.09 12.30 -23.75
CA ASP A 116 -3.71 12.74 -23.50
C ASP A 116 -3.70 14.28 -23.46
N ASP A 117 -3.72 14.88 -22.26
CA ASP A 117 -3.76 16.34 -22.14
C ASP A 117 -2.42 16.93 -22.64
N PRO A 118 -2.39 17.70 -23.74
CA PRO A 118 -1.14 18.28 -24.25
C PRO A 118 -0.52 19.28 -23.26
N ASN A 119 -1.29 19.78 -22.30
CA ASN A 119 -0.79 20.62 -21.23
C ASN A 119 -0.14 19.74 -20.16
N VAL A 120 1.18 19.87 -20.09
CA VAL A 120 2.10 19.18 -19.18
C VAL A 120 1.56 19.17 -17.74
N PHE A 121 1.42 17.97 -17.15
CA PHE A 121 1.22 17.65 -15.73
C PHE A 121 0.53 18.76 -14.91
N ILE A 122 -0.76 18.63 -14.61
CA ILE A 122 -1.53 19.62 -13.82
C ILE A 122 -0.72 20.05 -12.58
N GLY A 123 -0.06 19.10 -11.90
CA GLY A 123 0.85 19.35 -10.78
C GLY A 123 1.91 20.45 -11.00
N ALA A 124 2.46 20.56 -12.21
CA ALA A 124 3.48 21.54 -12.57
C ALA A 124 2.90 22.90 -12.97
N GLN A 125 1.63 22.93 -13.38
CA GLN A 125 0.93 24.14 -13.80
C GLN A 125 0.10 24.77 -12.68
N ILE A 126 -0.14 24.04 -11.58
CA ILE A 126 -0.84 24.50 -10.36
C ILE A 126 -0.43 25.92 -9.95
N LYS A 127 0.87 26.23 -9.96
CA LYS A 127 1.37 27.54 -9.57
C LYS A 127 1.02 28.64 -10.57
N ASN A 128 1.40 28.43 -11.84
CA ASN A 128 1.32 29.47 -12.87
C ASN A 128 -0.10 29.67 -13.40
N GLN A 129 -0.87 28.60 -13.56
CA GLN A 129 -2.19 28.64 -14.17
C GLN A 129 -3.28 28.91 -13.13
N PHE A 130 -3.19 28.25 -11.96
CA PHE A 130 -4.24 28.25 -10.95
C PHE A 130 -3.92 29.12 -9.73
N GLY A 131 -2.72 29.72 -9.67
CA GLY A 131 -2.36 30.73 -8.65
C GLY A 131 -2.06 30.16 -7.28
N VAL A 132 -1.82 28.85 -7.17
CA VAL A 132 -1.47 28.21 -5.90
C VAL A 132 0.01 28.50 -5.58
N ARG A 133 0.32 28.96 -4.37
CA ARG A 133 1.68 29.43 -4.04
C ARG A 133 2.71 28.30 -3.89
N LYS A 134 2.29 27.15 -3.35
CA LYS A 134 3.14 25.97 -3.07
C LYS A 134 2.53 24.73 -3.74
N THR A 135 3.36 23.71 -3.98
CA THR A 135 2.86 22.40 -4.41
C THR A 135 1.93 21.86 -3.33
N PRO A 136 0.74 21.34 -3.66
CA PRO A 136 -0.14 20.74 -2.66
C PRO A 136 0.51 19.48 -2.07
N GLY A 137 0.05 19.07 -0.88
CA GLY A 137 0.42 17.77 -0.29
C GLY A 137 -0.04 16.62 -1.18
N HIS A 138 -1.33 16.64 -1.54
CA HIS A 138 -1.96 15.67 -2.43
C HIS A 138 -2.79 16.37 -3.51
N LEU A 139 -2.68 15.89 -4.75
CA LEU A 139 -3.50 16.35 -5.88
C LEU A 139 -4.44 15.21 -6.32
N VAL A 140 -5.75 15.46 -6.29
CA VAL A 140 -6.77 14.46 -6.61
C VAL A 140 -7.59 14.93 -7.81
N GLY A 141 -7.57 14.17 -8.89
CA GLY A 141 -8.38 14.44 -10.07
C GLY A 141 -9.76 13.83 -9.97
N PHE A 142 -10.82 14.62 -10.14
CA PHE A 142 -12.20 14.12 -10.19
C PHE A 142 -12.60 13.89 -11.63
N ALA A 143 -13.30 12.81 -11.96
CA ALA A 143 -13.87 12.59 -13.29
C ALA A 143 -15.23 11.92 -13.21
N THR A 144 -16.17 12.29 -14.08
CA THR A 144 -17.45 11.59 -14.20
C THR A 144 -17.40 10.53 -15.28
N ILE A 145 -17.88 9.33 -14.97
CA ILE A 145 -17.88 8.18 -15.89
C ILE A 145 -19.24 7.45 -15.85
N LYS A 146 -19.47 6.58 -16.84
CA LYS A 146 -20.68 5.74 -16.92
C LYS A 146 -20.46 4.34 -16.40
N GLU A 147 -19.22 3.89 -16.39
CA GLU A 147 -18.82 2.57 -15.95
C GLU A 147 -18.74 2.50 -14.42
N ARG A 148 -19.18 1.38 -13.86
CA ARG A 148 -19.00 1.05 -12.45
C ARG A 148 -17.67 0.33 -12.29
N LEU A 149 -16.69 1.00 -11.67
CA LEU A 149 -15.36 0.42 -11.48
C LEU A 149 -15.40 -0.74 -10.48
N SER A 150 -16.38 -0.72 -9.57
CA SER A 150 -16.67 -1.83 -8.65
C SER A 150 -17.07 -3.13 -9.35
N GLU A 151 -17.48 -3.07 -10.62
CA GLU A 151 -17.89 -4.23 -11.43
C GLU A 151 -16.77 -4.71 -12.39
N MET A 152 -15.64 -4.00 -12.42
CA MET A 152 -14.48 -4.34 -13.25
C MET A 152 -13.50 -5.23 -12.49
N SER A 153 -12.62 -5.92 -13.22
CA SER A 153 -11.49 -6.57 -12.56
C SER A 153 -10.56 -5.51 -11.97
N HIS A 154 -9.95 -5.82 -10.82
CA HIS A 154 -8.96 -4.95 -10.20
C HIS A 154 -7.86 -4.53 -11.19
N GLN A 155 -7.44 -5.43 -12.08
CA GLN A 155 -6.45 -5.13 -13.11
C GLN A 155 -6.90 -4.00 -14.05
N GLU A 156 -8.13 -4.07 -14.56
CA GLU A 156 -8.67 -3.03 -15.43
C GLU A 156 -8.77 -1.68 -14.71
N VAL A 157 -9.18 -1.69 -13.44
CA VAL A 157 -9.26 -0.47 -12.61
C VAL A 157 -7.88 0.16 -12.43
N VAL A 158 -6.85 -0.63 -12.12
CA VAL A 158 -5.47 -0.15 -11.97
C VAL A 158 -4.92 0.41 -13.30
N ASP A 159 -5.21 -0.25 -14.43
CA ASP A 159 -4.77 0.24 -15.74
C ASP A 159 -5.46 1.56 -16.13
N ILE A 160 -6.73 1.73 -15.77
CA ILE A 160 -7.50 2.96 -15.92
C ILE A 160 -6.90 4.08 -15.06
N ASP A 161 -6.65 3.84 -13.77
CA ASP A 161 -6.06 4.85 -12.87
C ASP A 161 -4.70 5.29 -13.38
N ARG A 162 -3.81 4.34 -13.68
CA ARG A 162 -2.50 4.62 -14.24
C ARG A 162 -2.63 5.45 -15.50
N ARG A 163 -3.46 5.03 -16.46
CA ARG A 163 -3.65 5.81 -17.68
C ARG A 163 -4.09 7.25 -17.38
N THR A 164 -4.94 7.46 -16.39
CA THR A 164 -5.32 8.81 -15.91
C THR A 164 -4.13 9.55 -15.31
N VAL A 165 -3.37 8.95 -14.40
CA VAL A 165 -2.15 9.54 -13.83
C VAL A 165 -1.18 9.97 -14.93
N PHE A 166 -0.91 9.09 -15.90
CA PHE A 166 0.07 9.31 -16.96
C PHE A 166 -0.40 10.34 -17.99
N ARG A 167 -1.69 10.36 -18.32
CA ARG A 167 -2.22 11.25 -19.36
C ARG A 167 -2.68 12.60 -18.83
N MET A 168 -3.23 12.65 -17.62
CA MET A 168 -3.78 13.86 -17.00
C MET A 168 -2.84 14.48 -15.97
N GLY A 169 -1.85 13.73 -15.46
CA GLY A 169 -0.85 14.26 -14.53
C GLY A 169 -1.41 14.59 -13.14
N VAL A 170 -2.30 13.74 -12.65
CA VAL A 170 -2.79 13.74 -11.26
C VAL A 170 -2.32 12.45 -10.58
N PRO A 171 -1.71 12.50 -9.39
CA PRO A 171 -1.21 11.29 -8.73
C PRO A 171 -2.34 10.40 -8.24
N SER A 172 -3.52 10.93 -7.89
CA SER A 172 -4.68 10.11 -7.50
C SER A 172 -5.95 10.59 -8.18
N SER A 173 -6.94 9.72 -8.26
CA SER A 173 -8.20 10.02 -8.95
C SER A 173 -9.43 9.60 -8.16
N VAL A 174 -10.52 10.34 -8.34
CA VAL A 174 -11.86 10.02 -7.88
C VAL A 174 -12.77 9.95 -9.08
N TYR A 175 -13.31 8.77 -9.34
CA TYR A 175 -14.31 8.56 -10.37
C TYR A 175 -15.71 8.65 -9.76
N ILE A 176 -16.53 9.52 -10.35
CA ILE A 176 -17.94 9.67 -10.02
C ILE A 176 -18.72 8.90 -11.07
N THR A 177 -19.20 7.72 -10.72
CA THR A 177 -20.07 6.97 -11.63
C THR A 177 -21.49 7.45 -11.47
N ARG A 178 -22.17 7.70 -12.59
CA ARG A 178 -23.57 8.12 -12.61
C ARG A 178 -24.40 7.31 -13.59
N ASP A 179 -25.68 7.21 -13.29
CA ASP A 179 -26.67 6.64 -14.19
C ASP A 179 -27.03 7.63 -15.34
N PRO A 180 -27.77 7.18 -16.37
CA PRO A 180 -28.21 8.02 -17.47
C PRO A 180 -29.09 9.21 -17.06
N ASN A 181 -29.75 9.13 -15.90
CA ASN A 181 -30.60 10.21 -15.37
C ASN A 181 -29.78 11.25 -14.59
N GLY A 182 -28.49 11.00 -14.36
CA GLY A 182 -27.59 11.89 -13.64
C GLY A 182 -27.51 11.63 -12.13
N TYR A 183 -28.04 10.52 -11.62
CA TYR A 183 -27.86 10.11 -10.23
C TYR A 183 -26.48 9.49 -10.04
N VAL A 184 -25.77 9.93 -9.01
CA VAL A 184 -24.49 9.33 -8.61
C VAL A 184 -24.74 7.95 -8.01
N LEU A 185 -24.03 6.94 -8.50
CA LEU A 185 -24.15 5.54 -8.08
C LEU A 185 -22.99 5.11 -7.18
N GLU A 186 -21.77 5.56 -7.47
CA GLU A 186 -20.58 5.24 -6.67
C GLU A 186 -19.52 6.33 -6.81
N PHE A 187 -18.67 6.43 -5.79
CA PHE A 187 -17.38 7.09 -5.87
C PHE A 187 -16.29 6.02 -5.83
N SER A 188 -15.34 6.06 -6.76
CA SER A 188 -14.19 5.17 -6.75
C SER A 188 -12.91 5.98 -6.58
N VAL A 189 -12.23 5.81 -5.44
CA VAL A 189 -10.98 6.48 -5.08
C VAL A 189 -9.82 5.57 -5.43
N LEU A 190 -8.94 6.03 -6.32
CA LEU A 190 -7.83 5.23 -6.85
C LEU A 190 -6.48 5.88 -6.55
N THR A 191 -5.49 5.04 -6.25
CA THR A 191 -4.09 5.41 -6.06
C THR A 191 -3.18 4.69 -7.08
N PRO A 192 -2.04 5.30 -7.44
CA PRO A 192 -1.20 4.80 -8.51
C PRO A 192 -0.61 3.40 -8.24
N GLU A 193 -0.40 3.09 -6.96
CA GLU A 193 0.11 1.81 -6.46
C GLU A 193 -0.91 0.67 -6.63
N GLY A 194 -2.14 1.00 -6.98
CA GLY A 194 -3.23 0.05 -7.21
C GLY A 194 -4.29 0.04 -6.11
N GLY A 195 -4.23 0.96 -5.14
CA GLY A 195 -5.32 1.11 -4.17
C GLY A 195 -6.62 1.50 -4.88
N ALA A 196 -7.71 0.77 -4.63
CA ALA A 196 -9.01 1.05 -5.20
C ALA A 196 -10.10 0.86 -4.14
N ILE A 197 -10.73 1.97 -3.72
CA ILE A 197 -11.88 1.95 -2.80
C ILE A 197 -13.12 2.39 -3.58
N SER A 198 -14.17 1.57 -3.56
CA SER A 198 -15.48 1.94 -4.09
C SER A 198 -16.47 2.21 -2.96
N ILE A 199 -17.08 3.40 -2.99
CA ILE A 199 -18.07 3.90 -2.04
C ILE A 199 -19.43 3.96 -2.75
N PRO A 200 -20.30 2.95 -2.58
CA PRO A 200 -21.60 2.94 -3.23
C PRO A 200 -22.56 3.95 -2.59
N VAL A 201 -23.35 4.64 -3.42
CA VAL A 201 -24.42 5.55 -2.95
C VAL A 201 -25.68 4.74 -2.64
N ASN A 202 -25.62 3.89 -1.61
CA ASN A 202 -26.72 3.04 -1.19
C ASN A 202 -27.66 3.77 -0.22
N GLY A 203 -28.58 4.58 -0.76
CA GLY A 203 -29.70 5.17 -0.01
C GLY A 203 -29.43 6.52 0.68
N SER A 204 -28.18 6.99 0.77
CA SER A 204 -27.87 8.35 1.22
C SER A 204 -26.64 8.91 0.50
N TYR A 205 -26.87 9.91 -0.37
CA TYR A 205 -25.79 10.66 -1.01
C TYR A 205 -24.92 11.43 0.00
N GLU A 206 -25.54 11.98 1.04
CA GLU A 206 -24.85 12.73 2.09
C GLU A 206 -23.84 11.84 2.86
N ASN A 207 -24.24 10.62 3.18
CA ASN A 207 -23.36 9.65 3.83
C ASN A 207 -22.19 9.26 2.91
N ALA A 208 -22.46 9.03 1.62
CA ALA A 208 -21.41 8.71 0.66
C ALA A 208 -20.39 9.87 0.48
N ILE A 209 -20.83 11.13 0.58
CA ILE A 209 -19.93 12.30 0.59
C ILE A 209 -19.09 12.35 1.87
N ILE A 210 -19.67 11.99 3.02
CA ILE A 210 -18.93 11.89 4.29
C ILE A 210 -17.86 10.79 4.21
N GLU A 211 -18.21 9.61 3.69
CA GLU A 211 -17.26 8.51 3.49
C GLU A 211 -16.14 8.88 2.50
N LEU A 212 -16.50 9.57 1.40
CA LEU A 212 -15.51 10.08 0.44
C LEU A 212 -14.57 11.10 1.08
N ARG A 213 -15.09 12.03 1.88
CA ARG A 213 -14.27 12.98 2.66
C ARG A 213 -13.28 12.23 3.54
N ASP A 214 -13.77 11.30 4.35
CA ASP A 214 -12.94 10.60 5.33
C ASP A 214 -11.90 9.70 4.65
N THR A 215 -12.21 9.14 3.47
CA THR A 215 -11.26 8.40 2.63
C THR A 215 -10.13 9.31 2.13
N LEU A 216 -10.46 10.48 1.57
CA LEU A 216 -9.47 11.45 1.09
C LEU A 216 -8.66 12.08 2.22
N LEU A 217 -9.29 12.30 3.38
CA LEU A 217 -8.63 12.77 4.58
C LEU A 217 -7.60 11.74 5.07
N THR A 218 -7.94 10.46 5.01
CA THR A 218 -7.03 9.36 5.36
C THR A 218 -5.81 9.33 4.45
N LEU A 219 -6.01 9.48 3.14
CA LEU A 219 -4.92 9.56 2.16
C LEU A 219 -3.95 10.71 2.46
N GLU A 220 -4.46 11.89 2.84
CA GLU A 220 -3.60 13.04 3.20
C GLU A 220 -2.93 12.91 4.57
N MET A 221 -3.56 12.21 5.51
CA MET A 221 -3.03 12.01 6.85
C MET A 221 -1.98 10.90 6.89
N ALA A 222 -2.00 9.98 5.94
CA ALA A 222 -0.98 8.96 5.79
C ALA A 222 0.39 9.62 5.56
N GLU A 223 1.36 9.28 6.40
CA GLU A 223 2.74 9.68 6.17
C GLU A 223 3.48 8.54 5.45
N GLU A 224 4.11 8.86 4.33
CA GLU A 224 5.08 7.94 3.72
C GLU A 224 6.18 7.65 4.74
N LEU A 225 6.41 6.38 5.04
CA LEU A 225 7.54 5.98 5.85
C LEU A 225 8.81 6.36 5.07
N PRO A 226 9.72 7.16 5.65
CA PRO A 226 10.97 7.51 4.99
C PRO A 226 11.64 6.28 4.38
N THR A 227 11.82 6.30 3.06
CA THR A 227 12.57 5.30 2.28
C THR A 227 14.08 5.48 2.44
N SER A 228 14.51 6.42 3.28
CA SER A 228 15.92 6.68 3.54
C SER A 228 16.55 5.48 4.25
N GLU A 229 17.58 4.95 3.63
CA GLU A 229 18.36 3.84 4.14
C GLU A 229 19.68 4.36 4.74
N GLU A 230 20.16 3.65 5.76
CA GLU A 230 21.52 3.80 6.26
C GLU A 230 22.34 2.61 5.79
N ARG A 231 23.39 2.87 4.99
CA ARG A 231 24.32 1.82 4.58
C ARG A 231 25.23 1.47 5.74
N SER A 232 25.06 0.26 6.26
CA SER A 232 25.86 -0.30 7.35
C SER A 232 27.11 -1.00 6.81
N THR A 233 27.93 -1.52 7.73
CA THR A 233 29.11 -2.34 7.39
C THR A 233 28.72 -3.46 6.42
N PRO A 234 29.51 -3.74 5.37
CA PRO A 234 29.16 -4.75 4.39
C PRO A 234 28.91 -6.13 5.02
N PHE A 235 27.86 -6.80 4.54
CA PHE A 235 27.53 -8.16 4.93
C PHE A 235 28.49 -9.16 4.29
N SER A 236 28.76 -10.27 4.96
CA SER A 236 29.67 -11.29 4.45
C SER A 236 29.10 -11.93 3.17
N LEU A 237 29.85 -11.85 2.07
CA LEU A 237 29.50 -12.55 0.83
C LEU A 237 29.42 -14.07 1.04
N ASN A 238 30.27 -14.62 1.91
CA ASN A 238 30.23 -16.05 2.23
C ASN A 238 28.91 -16.39 2.93
N GLU A 239 28.54 -15.64 3.96
CA GLU A 239 27.28 -15.86 4.69
C GLU A 239 26.06 -15.73 3.75
N PHE A 240 26.05 -14.70 2.90
CA PHE A 240 25.01 -14.48 1.88
C PHE A 240 24.87 -15.64 0.90
N ASN A 241 25.97 -16.25 0.48
CA ASN A 241 25.98 -17.38 -0.45
C ASN A 241 25.63 -18.70 0.22
N THR A 242 26.00 -18.88 1.49
CA THR A 242 25.68 -20.11 2.24
C THR A 242 24.25 -20.13 2.77
N SER A 243 23.63 -18.97 2.96
CA SER A 243 22.21 -18.90 3.32
C SER A 243 21.33 -19.43 2.17
N PRO A 244 20.38 -20.34 2.45
CA PRO A 244 19.41 -20.78 1.46
C PRO A 244 18.35 -19.70 1.18
N THR A 245 18.19 -18.71 2.06
CA THR A 245 17.07 -17.75 2.03
C THR A 245 17.03 -16.89 0.77
N PRO A 246 18.14 -16.29 0.27
CA PRO A 246 18.08 -15.56 -1.00
C PRO A 246 17.61 -16.41 -2.18
N GLN A 247 17.95 -17.70 -2.20
CA GLN A 247 17.52 -18.60 -3.27
C GLN A 247 16.03 -18.96 -3.12
N LYS A 248 15.55 -19.21 -1.90
CA LYS A 248 14.13 -19.43 -1.62
C LYS A 248 13.28 -18.23 -2.03
N MET A 249 13.72 -17.02 -1.72
CA MET A 249 13.02 -15.80 -2.12
C MET A 249 12.88 -15.68 -3.65
N ILE A 250 13.92 -16.05 -4.41
CA ILE A 250 13.87 -16.08 -5.88
C ILE A 250 12.86 -17.12 -6.37
N GLU A 251 12.89 -18.32 -5.79
CA GLU A 251 11.95 -19.40 -6.12
C GLU A 251 10.50 -19.04 -5.79
N THR A 252 10.27 -18.37 -4.67
CA THR A 252 8.98 -17.77 -4.28
C THR A 252 8.50 -16.79 -5.35
N GLY A 253 9.36 -15.88 -5.81
CA GLY A 253 9.03 -14.95 -6.90
C GLY A 253 8.59 -15.67 -8.19
N HIS A 254 9.36 -16.67 -8.63
CA HIS A 254 8.97 -17.48 -9.80
C HIS A 254 7.68 -18.27 -9.57
N HIS A 255 7.43 -18.75 -8.35
CA HIS A 255 6.22 -19.48 -8.04
C HIS A 255 4.99 -18.59 -8.10
N LEU A 256 5.05 -17.41 -7.49
CA LEU A 256 3.97 -16.42 -7.51
C LEU A 256 3.70 -15.91 -8.92
N ASP A 257 4.73 -15.74 -9.76
CA ASP A 257 4.56 -15.42 -11.19
C ASP A 257 3.78 -16.51 -11.94
N ARG A 258 4.14 -17.80 -11.74
CA ARG A 258 3.39 -18.93 -12.33
C ARG A 258 1.92 -18.95 -11.89
N LEU A 259 1.65 -18.53 -10.66
CA LEU A 259 0.30 -18.41 -10.12
C LEU A 259 -0.41 -17.10 -10.54
N ARG A 260 0.28 -16.21 -11.27
CA ARG A 260 -0.20 -14.89 -11.70
C ARG A 260 -0.53 -13.95 -10.53
N TYR A 261 0.13 -14.15 -9.40
CA TYR A 261 0.08 -13.26 -8.23
C TYR A 261 1.09 -12.12 -8.30
N LEU A 262 1.98 -12.12 -9.30
CA LEU A 262 2.89 -11.01 -9.56
C LEU A 262 2.61 -10.40 -10.91
N ARG A 263 2.68 -9.07 -10.96
CA ARG A 263 2.54 -8.31 -12.20
C ARG A 263 3.91 -7.92 -12.75
N PRO A 264 4.05 -7.75 -14.07
CA PRO A 264 5.23 -7.11 -14.63
C PRO A 264 5.47 -5.73 -14.02
N PRO A 265 6.74 -5.34 -13.84
CA PRO A 265 7.06 -3.97 -13.47
C PRO A 265 6.38 -3.01 -14.43
N PHE A 266 5.72 -2.02 -13.84
CA PHE A 266 4.99 -1.01 -14.58
C PHE A 266 5.92 -0.24 -15.54
N LYS A 267 5.45 0.05 -16.75
CA LYS A 267 6.21 0.77 -17.79
C LYS A 267 5.45 2.02 -18.23
N ALA A 268 5.83 3.18 -17.70
CA ALA A 268 5.21 4.48 -18.01
C ALA A 268 5.05 4.78 -19.52
N ARG A 269 6.01 4.32 -20.35
CA ARG A 269 5.98 4.45 -21.82
C ARG A 269 4.80 3.77 -22.51
N GLU A 270 4.12 2.85 -21.84
CA GLU A 270 2.94 2.14 -22.36
C GLU A 270 1.67 3.01 -22.25
N HIS A 271 1.68 4.05 -21.41
CA HIS A 271 0.50 4.88 -21.13
C HIS A 271 0.58 6.31 -21.71
N THR A 272 1.78 6.82 -21.95
CA THR A 272 1.99 8.10 -22.64
C THR A 272 3.22 8.08 -23.56
N ARG A 273 3.13 8.80 -24.68
CA ARG A 273 4.24 8.99 -25.64
C ARG A 273 5.01 10.30 -25.41
N VAL A 274 4.56 11.14 -24.47
CA VAL A 274 5.13 12.48 -24.24
C VAL A 274 6.36 12.38 -23.34
N ARG A 275 7.57 12.54 -23.91
CA ARG A 275 8.85 12.40 -23.20
C ARG A 275 8.96 13.26 -21.93
N MET A 276 8.46 14.50 -21.97
CA MET A 276 8.48 15.37 -20.79
C MET A 276 7.59 14.87 -19.66
N LYS A 277 6.43 14.26 -19.97
CA LYS A 277 5.60 13.62 -18.96
C LYS A 277 6.36 12.45 -18.33
N LEU A 278 7.01 11.59 -19.12
CA LEU A 278 7.81 10.48 -18.59
C LEU A 278 8.90 10.94 -17.60
N LEU A 279 9.61 12.03 -17.92
CA LEU A 279 10.61 12.62 -17.04
C LEU A 279 10.01 13.22 -15.76
N MET A 280 8.84 13.85 -15.87
CA MET A 280 8.15 14.44 -14.72
C MET A 280 7.51 13.39 -13.83
N LEU A 281 7.02 12.29 -14.39
CA LEU A 281 6.49 11.16 -13.63
C LEU A 281 7.60 10.44 -12.86
N ASP A 282 8.78 10.30 -13.46
CA ASP A 282 9.98 9.86 -12.74
C ASP A 282 10.29 10.78 -11.55
N HIS A 283 10.24 12.10 -11.78
CA HIS A 283 10.58 13.09 -10.76
C HIS A 283 9.53 13.30 -9.66
N PHE A 284 8.24 13.29 -9.99
CA PHE A 284 7.14 13.64 -9.07
C PHE A 284 6.45 12.43 -8.46
N VAL A 285 6.48 11.28 -9.13
CA VAL A 285 5.74 10.08 -8.73
C VAL A 285 6.72 8.94 -8.37
N GLY A 286 8.03 9.14 -8.56
CA GLY A 286 9.04 8.09 -8.30
C GLY A 286 8.81 6.85 -9.18
N SER A 287 8.19 7.03 -10.35
CA SER A 287 7.56 5.97 -11.16
C SER A 287 8.52 4.96 -11.82
N GLN A 288 9.82 5.02 -11.54
CA GLN A 288 10.72 3.93 -11.93
C GLN A 288 10.32 2.72 -11.08
N GLY A 289 9.66 1.75 -11.72
CA GLY A 289 9.41 0.42 -11.21
C GLY A 289 8.69 0.35 -9.87
N TRP A 290 7.40 0.66 -9.86
CA TRP A 290 6.52 0.09 -8.84
C TRP A 290 6.61 -1.43 -8.94
N ALA A 291 7.30 -2.04 -7.96
CA ALA A 291 7.26 -3.47 -7.79
C ALA A 291 5.91 -3.80 -7.14
N GLU A 292 5.16 -4.68 -7.77
CA GLU A 292 3.75 -4.99 -7.43
C GLU A 292 3.62 -5.93 -6.23
N ALA A 293 4.72 -6.08 -5.50
CA ALA A 293 4.89 -6.94 -4.36
C ALA A 293 6.22 -6.66 -3.66
N ALA A 294 6.25 -6.96 -2.38
CA ALA A 294 7.44 -7.04 -1.58
C ALA A 294 7.37 -8.24 -0.64
N TRP A 295 8.49 -8.88 -0.36
CA TRP A 295 8.53 -9.86 0.71
C TRP A 295 9.87 -9.87 1.40
N LEU A 296 9.81 -10.37 2.63
CA LEU A 296 10.95 -10.61 3.48
C LEU A 296 10.97 -12.05 3.93
N GLU A 297 12.16 -12.56 4.18
CA GLU A 297 12.36 -13.86 4.82
C GLU A 297 13.43 -13.74 5.90
N VAL A 298 13.23 -14.47 6.99
CA VAL A 298 14.14 -14.55 8.13
C VAL A 298 15.02 -15.79 7.98
N ASP A 299 16.33 -15.63 8.06
CA ASP A 299 17.28 -16.72 8.30
C ASP A 299 17.71 -16.74 9.76
N PRO A 300 17.21 -17.68 10.59
CA PRO A 300 17.50 -17.73 12.02
C PRO A 300 18.98 -17.91 12.38
N LEU A 301 19.83 -18.36 11.44
CA LEU A 301 21.26 -18.54 11.66
C LEU A 301 22.09 -17.32 11.25
N GLY A 302 21.46 -16.30 10.70
CA GLY A 302 22.14 -15.12 10.21
C GLY A 302 22.63 -14.18 11.31
N SER A 303 23.66 -13.39 11.00
CA SER A 303 24.41 -12.59 11.98
C SER A 303 23.91 -11.16 12.19
N ILE A 304 22.93 -10.67 11.40
CA ILE A 304 22.57 -9.23 11.40
C ILE A 304 21.77 -8.81 12.63
N SER A 305 20.75 -9.57 13.04
CA SER A 305 19.85 -9.20 14.14
C SER A 305 19.93 -10.23 15.27
N PRO A 306 20.60 -9.93 16.39
CA PRO A 306 20.65 -10.81 17.55
C PRO A 306 19.23 -11.25 17.99
N GLY A 307 19.02 -12.54 18.23
CA GLY A 307 17.72 -13.09 18.65
C GLY A 307 16.64 -13.19 17.54
N ILE A 308 16.97 -12.81 16.30
CA ILE A 308 16.07 -12.96 15.14
C ILE A 308 16.78 -13.72 14.01
N GLY A 309 18.03 -13.37 13.72
CA GLY A 309 18.80 -13.87 12.59
C GLY A 309 19.09 -12.78 11.55
N THR A 310 19.31 -13.16 10.29
CA THR A 310 19.41 -12.20 9.18
C THR A 310 18.06 -12.07 8.50
N VAL A 311 17.61 -10.83 8.32
CA VAL A 311 16.42 -10.53 7.52
C VAL A 311 16.84 -10.21 6.10
N TYR A 312 16.28 -10.92 5.14
CA TYR A 312 16.45 -10.65 3.72
C TYR A 312 15.17 -10.04 3.16
N MET A 313 15.31 -9.04 2.30
CA MET A 313 14.22 -8.28 1.72
C MET A 313 14.38 -8.20 0.20
N THR A 314 13.29 -8.21 -0.54
CA THR A 314 13.35 -7.90 -1.98
C THR A 314 13.71 -6.44 -2.23
N ALA A 315 14.52 -6.17 -3.25
CA ALA A 315 14.90 -4.82 -3.67
C ALA A 315 13.71 -4.03 -4.27
N THR A 316 13.78 -2.70 -4.32
CA THR A 316 12.76 -1.88 -5.01
C THR A 316 12.79 -2.08 -6.53
N GLY A 317 11.62 -2.00 -7.17
CA GLY A 317 11.54 -1.97 -8.63
C GLY A 317 12.17 -0.72 -9.24
N GLY A 318 12.37 0.36 -8.48
CA GLY A 318 13.10 1.56 -8.92
C GLY A 318 14.56 1.33 -9.27
N ASP A 319 15.15 0.25 -8.75
CA ASP A 319 16.49 -0.21 -9.16
C ASP A 319 16.40 -1.35 -10.19
N GLY A 320 15.26 -1.49 -10.86
CA GLY A 320 14.99 -2.48 -11.91
C GLY A 320 14.83 -3.91 -11.39
N ALA A 321 14.43 -4.11 -10.13
CA ALA A 321 14.13 -5.44 -9.61
C ALA A 321 12.74 -5.91 -10.07
N ASP A 322 12.69 -6.96 -10.89
CA ASP A 322 11.43 -7.64 -11.27
C ASP A 322 11.17 -8.80 -10.30
N LYS A 323 10.06 -8.72 -9.56
CA LYS A 323 9.70 -9.74 -8.55
C LYS A 323 9.45 -11.11 -9.14
N ARG A 324 9.16 -11.20 -10.45
CA ARG A 324 8.91 -12.45 -11.17
C ARG A 324 10.19 -13.15 -11.59
N ASP A 325 11.28 -12.39 -11.71
CA ASP A 325 12.59 -12.83 -12.18
C ASP A 325 13.70 -12.24 -11.31
N LEU A 326 13.58 -12.47 -9.99
CA LEU A 326 14.56 -11.97 -9.04
C LEU A 326 15.92 -12.62 -9.25
N LYS A 327 16.96 -11.82 -9.15
CA LYS A 327 18.35 -12.27 -9.08
C LYS A 327 18.82 -12.18 -7.64
N ARG A 328 19.93 -12.85 -7.32
CA ARG A 328 20.56 -12.72 -5.99
C ARG A 328 20.93 -11.27 -5.66
N SER A 329 21.25 -10.44 -6.66
CA SER A 329 21.48 -9.00 -6.48
C SER A 329 20.23 -8.19 -6.14
N ASP A 330 19.04 -8.78 -6.29
CA ASP A 330 17.75 -8.18 -5.96
C ASP A 330 17.25 -8.60 -4.56
N VAL A 331 18.08 -9.32 -3.80
CA VAL A 331 17.84 -9.68 -2.40
C VAL A 331 18.82 -8.91 -1.52
N VAL A 332 18.28 -8.14 -0.59
CA VAL A 332 19.00 -7.17 0.23
C VAL A 332 18.95 -7.59 1.69
N PRO A 333 20.08 -7.80 2.37
CA PRO A 333 20.10 -8.00 3.82
C PRO A 333 19.79 -6.69 4.53
N VAL A 334 18.85 -6.74 5.47
CA VAL A 334 18.39 -5.58 6.24
C VAL A 334 18.47 -5.85 7.73
N GLY A 335 18.70 -4.79 8.51
CA GLY A 335 18.76 -4.84 9.97
C GLY A 335 17.69 -3.96 10.61
N ARG A 336 17.99 -3.47 11.82
CA ARG A 336 17.09 -2.61 12.58
C ARG A 336 16.86 -1.25 11.92
N VAL A 337 15.83 -0.54 12.38
CA VAL A 337 15.61 0.87 12.06
C VAL A 337 16.39 1.73 13.05
N VAL A 338 17.30 2.58 12.57
CA VAL A 338 18.12 3.51 13.37
C VAL A 338 17.81 4.93 12.96
N ASN A 339 17.42 5.79 13.91
CA ASN A 339 17.06 7.20 13.63
C ASN A 339 16.02 7.34 12.49
N GLY A 340 15.05 6.42 12.44
CA GLY A 340 14.02 6.38 11.39
C GLY A 340 14.47 5.85 10.03
N LYS A 341 15.72 5.37 9.90
CA LYS A 341 16.28 4.80 8.66
C LYS A 341 16.46 3.30 8.76
N LEU A 342 16.09 2.57 7.70
CA LEU A 342 16.34 1.13 7.64
C LEU A 342 17.83 0.88 7.41
N GLN A 343 18.46 0.04 8.24
CA GLN A 343 19.83 -0.39 8.00
C GLN A 343 19.86 -1.40 6.85
N VAL A 344 20.61 -1.06 5.80
CA VAL A 344 20.87 -1.94 4.67
C VAL A 344 22.33 -2.33 4.68
N PHE A 345 22.62 -3.61 4.48
CA PHE A 345 23.97 -4.16 4.52
C PHE A 345 24.41 -4.53 3.09
N PRO A 346 25.29 -3.73 2.47
CA PRO A 346 25.80 -4.04 1.14
C PRO A 346 26.52 -5.39 1.12
N VAL A 347 26.32 -6.18 0.07
CA VAL A 347 27.03 -7.45 -0.13
C VAL A 347 28.19 -7.22 -1.11
N PRO A 348 29.47 -7.38 -0.70
CA PRO A 348 30.60 -7.18 -1.57
C PRO A 348 30.52 -8.01 -2.86
N GLY A 349 30.83 -7.40 -4.00
CA GLY A 349 30.75 -8.05 -5.32
C GLY A 349 29.35 -8.13 -5.92
N LEU A 350 28.29 -7.74 -5.18
CA LEU A 350 26.96 -7.54 -5.70
C LEU A 350 26.64 -6.04 -5.75
N ASN A 351 26.04 -5.57 -6.85
CA ASN A 351 25.50 -4.22 -6.91
C ASN A 351 24.26 -4.17 -6.01
N THR A 352 24.46 -3.85 -4.72
CA THR A 352 23.38 -3.87 -3.73
C THR A 352 22.40 -2.75 -4.04
N LYS A 353 21.18 -3.16 -4.42
CA LYS A 353 20.04 -2.29 -4.68
C LYS A 353 19.43 -1.80 -3.38
N LYS A 354 18.61 -0.75 -3.46
CA LYS A 354 17.75 -0.32 -2.35
C LYS A 354 16.70 -1.39 -2.07
N SER A 355 16.30 -1.52 -0.82
CA SER A 355 15.16 -2.34 -0.39
C SER A 355 13.84 -1.79 -0.95
N SER A 356 12.77 -2.59 -0.91
CA SER A 356 11.45 -2.12 -1.37
C SER A 356 10.89 -1.02 -0.45
N VAL A 357 9.90 -0.26 -0.94
CA VAL A 357 9.30 0.85 -0.18
C VAL A 357 8.51 0.35 1.05
N GLU A 358 8.03 -0.89 0.98
CA GLU A 358 7.35 -1.63 2.06
C GLU A 358 8.33 -2.21 3.08
N ALA A 359 9.65 -2.09 2.86
CA ALA A 359 10.63 -2.79 3.69
C ALA A 359 10.52 -2.43 5.18
N ARG A 360 10.17 -1.17 5.50
CA ARG A 360 9.95 -0.74 6.89
C ARG A 360 8.66 -1.29 7.49
N GLU A 361 7.57 -1.29 6.73
CA GLU A 361 6.31 -1.91 7.13
C GLU A 361 6.54 -3.38 7.49
N LEU A 362 7.14 -4.11 6.55
CA LEU A 362 7.45 -5.52 6.66
C LEU A 362 8.45 -5.82 7.79
N LYS A 363 9.50 -4.99 7.96
CA LYS A 363 10.46 -5.15 9.05
C LYS A 363 9.83 -4.88 10.42
N ASN A 364 8.92 -3.92 10.52
CA ASN A 364 8.18 -3.63 11.75
C ASN A 364 7.37 -4.86 12.21
N LEU A 365 6.82 -5.65 11.28
CA LEU A 365 6.14 -6.91 11.61
C LEU A 365 7.08 -7.92 12.25
N VAL A 366 8.27 -8.11 11.68
CA VAL A 366 9.28 -9.03 12.24
C VAL A 366 9.77 -8.55 13.60
N ASP A 367 9.87 -7.24 13.81
CA ASP A 367 10.35 -6.70 15.08
C ASP A 367 9.31 -6.87 16.18
N LYS A 368 8.05 -6.54 15.88
CA LYS A 368 6.91 -6.67 16.79
C LYS A 368 6.44 -8.11 17.01
N SER A 369 6.79 -9.02 16.10
CA SER A 369 6.38 -10.41 16.24
C SER A 369 6.94 -11.04 17.49
N ARG A 370 6.17 -11.96 18.05
CA ARG A 370 6.62 -12.78 19.16
C ARG A 370 7.90 -13.55 18.79
N LYS A 371 8.87 -13.57 19.71
CA LYS A 371 10.07 -14.42 19.59
C LYS A 371 9.82 -15.79 20.21
N ILE A 372 10.28 -16.82 19.53
CA ILE A 372 10.15 -18.21 19.96
C ILE A 372 11.49 -18.93 19.86
N ARG A 373 11.66 -19.93 20.72
CA ARG A 373 12.77 -20.89 20.62
C ARG A 373 12.42 -21.94 19.57
N VAL A 374 13.39 -22.25 18.73
CA VAL A 374 13.30 -23.27 17.70
C VAL A 374 14.52 -24.19 17.75
N ARG A 375 14.32 -25.44 17.34
CA ARG A 375 15.44 -26.34 17.01
C ARG A 375 15.48 -26.58 15.52
N LYS A 376 16.68 -26.78 14.99
CA LYS A 376 16.87 -27.19 13.60
C LYS A 376 16.61 -28.69 13.46
N GLU A 377 15.72 -29.08 12.57
CA GLU A 377 15.48 -30.47 12.19
C GLU A 377 15.59 -30.60 10.66
N GLY A 378 16.71 -31.13 10.19
CA GLY A 378 17.04 -31.14 8.76
C GLY A 378 17.09 -29.71 8.19
N ASN A 379 16.20 -29.42 7.24
CA ASN A 379 16.08 -28.12 6.57
C ASN A 379 15.02 -27.20 7.18
N PHE A 380 14.38 -27.62 8.27
CA PHE A 380 13.27 -26.90 8.91
C PHE A 380 13.65 -26.43 10.31
N TYR A 381 12.98 -25.37 10.76
CA TYR A 381 12.99 -24.92 12.14
C TYR A 381 11.64 -25.25 12.75
N ILE A 382 11.66 -25.95 13.88
CA ILE A 382 10.45 -26.38 14.57
C ILE A 382 10.41 -25.68 15.93
N PRO A 383 9.26 -25.09 16.32
CA PRO A 383 9.07 -24.54 17.66
C PRO A 383 9.44 -25.58 18.74
N ASP A 384 10.34 -25.20 19.63
CA ASP A 384 10.82 -26.04 20.74
C ASP A 384 11.19 -25.15 21.92
N PRO A 385 10.50 -25.23 23.08
CA PRO A 385 10.85 -24.45 24.26
C PRO A 385 12.29 -24.66 24.76
N LYS A 386 12.93 -25.77 24.39
CA LYS A 386 14.34 -26.07 24.70
C LYS A 386 15.28 -25.81 23.53
N GLY A 387 14.78 -25.21 22.45
CA GLY A 387 15.57 -24.83 21.29
C GLY A 387 16.68 -23.84 21.65
N GLU A 388 17.83 -24.00 20.99
CA GLU A 388 19.00 -23.14 21.17
C GLU A 388 18.93 -21.87 20.31
N ILE A 389 18.04 -21.83 19.31
CA ILE A 389 17.89 -20.72 18.37
C ILE A 389 16.65 -19.93 18.77
N ILE A 390 16.79 -18.62 18.95
CA ILE A 390 15.66 -17.70 19.14
C ILE A 390 15.42 -16.97 17.81
N THR A 391 14.17 -16.93 17.37
CA THR A 391 13.80 -16.22 16.13
C THR A 391 12.36 -15.72 16.19
N SER A 392 11.94 -14.97 15.16
CA SER A 392 10.54 -14.56 14.98
C SER A 392 9.64 -15.77 14.77
N VAL A 393 8.44 -15.77 15.38
CA VAL A 393 7.41 -16.78 15.12
C VAL A 393 7.03 -16.85 13.63
N TRP A 394 7.15 -15.73 12.93
CA TRP A 394 6.97 -15.63 11.48
C TRP A 394 8.32 -15.73 10.76
N ALA A 395 8.43 -16.71 9.85
CA ALA A 395 9.61 -16.92 9.03
C ALA A 395 9.66 -15.99 7.80
N ALA A 396 8.53 -15.47 7.36
CA ALA A 396 8.41 -14.64 6.17
C ALA A 396 7.16 -13.76 6.25
N PHE A 397 7.20 -12.64 5.54
CA PHE A 397 6.04 -11.79 5.31
C PHE A 397 6.03 -11.32 3.86
N MET A 398 4.84 -11.10 3.32
CA MET A 398 4.65 -10.72 1.94
C MET A 398 3.53 -9.68 1.83
N HIS A 399 3.80 -8.64 1.06
CA HIS A 399 2.87 -7.61 0.63
C HIS A 399 2.59 -7.83 -0.86
N LEU A 400 1.32 -7.95 -1.24
CA LEU A 400 0.86 -8.15 -2.63
C LEU A 400 -0.19 -7.09 -2.98
N HIS A 401 -0.14 -6.57 -4.21
CA HIS A 401 -1.14 -5.61 -4.70
C HIS A 401 -2.31 -6.27 -5.44
N VAL A 402 -2.28 -7.58 -5.63
CA VAL A 402 -3.36 -8.34 -6.27
C VAL A 402 -4.02 -9.24 -5.25
N ASP A 403 -5.35 -9.29 -5.31
CA ASP A 403 -6.14 -10.19 -4.49
C ASP A 403 -5.91 -11.65 -4.92
N TYR A 404 -6.12 -12.59 -3.99
CA TYR A 404 -6.06 -14.01 -4.28
C TYR A 404 -7.47 -14.56 -4.56
N THR A 405 -7.61 -15.33 -5.65
CA THR A 405 -8.90 -15.94 -6.00
C THR A 405 -9.07 -17.33 -5.40
N HIS A 406 -7.97 -17.96 -4.98
CA HIS A 406 -7.99 -19.29 -4.38
C HIS A 406 -6.82 -19.45 -3.40
N TYR A 407 -7.12 -19.95 -2.21
CA TYR A 407 -6.14 -20.40 -1.23
C TYR A 407 -6.60 -21.72 -0.62
N ASP A 408 -5.66 -22.52 -0.12
CA ASP A 408 -6.03 -23.67 0.70
C ASP A 408 -6.44 -23.17 2.10
N PRO A 409 -7.72 -23.26 2.48
CA PRO A 409 -8.20 -22.75 3.77
C PRO A 409 -7.64 -23.53 4.96
N ASN A 410 -6.98 -24.67 4.72
CA ASN A 410 -6.27 -25.40 5.77
C ASN A 410 -4.83 -24.88 5.97
N LEU A 411 -4.30 -24.06 5.07
CA LEU A 411 -2.94 -23.53 5.12
C LEU A 411 -2.90 -22.02 5.31
N VAL A 412 -3.92 -21.29 4.87
CA VAL A 412 -3.98 -19.83 4.92
C VAL A 412 -5.15 -19.39 5.80
N VAL A 413 -4.85 -18.56 6.80
CA VAL A 413 -5.85 -17.82 7.57
C VAL A 413 -5.99 -16.44 6.94
N SER A 414 -7.17 -16.15 6.40
CA SER A 414 -7.52 -14.82 5.95
C SER A 414 -7.89 -13.95 7.15
N LEU A 415 -7.23 -12.80 7.30
CA LEU A 415 -7.59 -11.78 8.28
C LEU A 415 -8.01 -10.53 7.53
N ASP A 416 -9.30 -10.23 7.57
CA ASP A 416 -9.79 -8.97 7.02
C ASP A 416 -9.13 -7.79 7.74
N PRO A 417 -8.77 -6.72 7.02
CA PRO A 417 -8.38 -5.45 7.61
C PRO A 417 -9.31 -5.06 8.75
N ASN A 418 -8.74 -4.57 9.85
CA ASN A 418 -9.55 -4.03 10.94
C ASN A 418 -10.09 -2.66 10.55
N ILE A 419 -11.11 -2.65 9.70
CA ILE A 419 -11.79 -1.43 9.24
C ILE A 419 -12.40 -0.63 10.39
N GLY A 420 -12.64 -1.27 11.55
CA GLY A 420 -13.06 -0.61 12.78
C GLY A 420 -11.97 0.30 13.38
N LEU A 421 -10.69 -0.03 13.12
CA LEU A 421 -9.53 0.75 13.56
C LEU A 421 -8.99 1.62 12.43
N LEU A 422 -9.06 1.17 11.17
CA LEU A 422 -8.48 1.84 10.00
C LEU A 422 -9.41 1.65 8.78
N PRO A 423 -10.54 2.37 8.72
CA PRO A 423 -11.59 2.14 7.70
C PRO A 423 -11.13 2.41 6.27
N PHE A 424 -10.07 3.21 6.08
CA PHE A 424 -9.58 3.64 4.78
C PHE A 424 -8.06 3.49 4.64
N GLY A 425 -7.46 2.51 5.32
CA GLY A 425 -6.02 2.25 5.22
C GLY A 425 -5.62 1.85 3.80
N VAL A 426 -5.09 2.79 3.03
CA VAL A 426 -4.60 2.58 1.66
C VAL A 426 -3.23 3.22 1.45
N GLY A 427 -2.50 2.71 0.46
CA GLY A 427 -1.14 3.13 0.13
C GLY A 427 -0.08 2.20 0.72
N CYS A 428 0.95 1.92 -0.07
CA CYS A 428 2.06 1.06 0.32
C CYS A 428 3.13 1.89 1.04
N GLY A 429 3.81 1.32 2.03
CA GLY A 429 4.90 2.01 2.72
C GLY A 429 4.46 3.23 3.54
N THR A 430 3.21 3.29 3.98
CA THR A 430 2.69 4.34 4.88
C THR A 430 2.68 3.88 6.33
N ASP A 431 2.64 4.84 7.26
CA ASP A 431 2.45 4.58 8.68
C ASP A 431 1.12 3.88 9.00
N LEU A 432 0.04 4.24 8.29
CA LEU A 432 -1.26 3.58 8.36
C LEU A 432 -1.18 2.11 7.95
N MET A 433 -0.49 1.80 6.85
CA MET A 433 -0.30 0.42 6.40
C MET A 433 0.54 -0.37 7.40
N ALA A 434 1.60 0.24 7.98
CA ALA A 434 2.37 -0.38 9.04
C ALA A 434 1.55 -0.66 10.32
N LEU A 435 0.61 0.21 10.67
CA LEU A 435 -0.32 -0.01 11.77
C LEU A 435 -1.31 -1.14 11.46
N MET A 436 -1.88 -1.16 10.25
CA MET A 436 -2.79 -2.21 9.80
C MET A 436 -2.11 -3.59 9.78
N SER A 437 -0.92 -3.66 9.20
CA SER A 437 -0.10 -4.87 9.16
C SER A 437 0.25 -5.34 10.57
N SER A 438 0.64 -4.43 11.47
CA SER A 438 0.93 -4.79 12.88
C SER A 438 -0.31 -5.40 13.56
N ASN A 439 -1.47 -4.78 13.37
CA ASN A 439 -2.72 -5.29 13.94
C ASN A 439 -3.09 -6.68 13.40
N ASN A 440 -2.89 -6.91 12.10
CA ASN A 440 -3.12 -8.22 11.50
C ASN A 440 -2.16 -9.28 12.03
N ALA A 441 -0.87 -8.94 12.23
CA ALA A 441 0.10 -9.85 12.83
C ALA A 441 -0.29 -10.23 14.28
N GLU A 442 -0.65 -9.26 15.11
CA GLU A 442 -1.11 -9.51 16.50
C GLU A 442 -2.34 -10.43 16.53
N ARG A 443 -3.32 -10.17 15.64
CA ARG A 443 -4.53 -11.01 15.51
C ARG A 443 -4.20 -12.41 15.01
N ALA A 444 -3.25 -12.54 14.09
CA ALA A 444 -2.79 -13.83 13.58
C ALA A 444 -2.12 -14.64 14.70
N GLU A 445 -1.26 -14.02 15.49
CA GLU A 445 -0.59 -14.65 16.64
C GLU A 445 -1.61 -15.12 17.69
N ALA A 446 -2.62 -14.30 18.00
CA ALA A 446 -3.68 -14.67 18.94
C ALA A 446 -4.47 -15.92 18.50
N LEU A 447 -4.55 -16.18 17.19
CA LEU A 447 -5.21 -17.38 16.66
C LEU A 447 -4.35 -18.64 16.75
N MET A 448 -3.02 -18.50 16.76
CA MET A 448 -2.09 -19.64 16.72
C MET A 448 -2.07 -20.50 18.00
N LYS A 449 -2.79 -20.10 19.07
CA LYS A 449 -2.89 -20.83 20.37
C LYS A 449 -1.53 -21.39 20.83
N LEU A 450 -0.50 -20.54 20.81
CA LEU A 450 0.85 -20.88 21.23
C LEU A 450 1.01 -20.82 22.76
N ASP A 451 -0.02 -21.25 23.50
CA ASP A 451 -0.15 -21.10 24.95
C ASP A 451 0.96 -21.86 25.72
N ASP A 452 1.65 -22.81 25.06
CA ASP A 452 2.73 -23.63 25.65
C ASP A 452 4.15 -23.10 25.40
N PHE A 453 4.32 -22.02 24.64
CA PHE A 453 5.61 -21.38 24.48
C PHE A 453 5.64 -20.20 25.46
N GLU A 454 6.74 -19.93 26.15
CA GLU A 454 6.90 -18.66 26.88
C GLU A 454 7.41 -17.60 25.90
N ALA A 455 6.85 -16.39 25.94
CA ALA A 455 7.38 -15.27 25.16
C ALA A 455 8.60 -14.75 25.92
N GLU A 456 9.80 -14.91 25.36
CA GLU A 456 10.99 -14.26 25.91
C GLU A 456 11.00 -12.80 25.43
N SER A 457 11.00 -11.86 26.38
CA SER A 457 11.32 -10.46 26.10
C SER A 457 12.81 -10.37 25.76
N VAL A 458 13.14 -9.88 24.58
CA VAL A 458 14.51 -9.51 24.22
C VAL A 458 14.64 -8.02 24.47
N ASP A 459 15.41 -7.65 25.49
CA ASP A 459 15.72 -6.25 25.85
C ASP A 459 16.56 -5.53 24.77
#